data_AF-A0A9W7GAQ3-F1
#
_entry.id   AF-A0A9W7GAQ3-F1
#
_cell.length_a   1.000
_cell.length_b   1.000
_cell.length_c   1.000
_cell.angle_alpha   90.00
_cell.angle_beta   90.00
_cell.angle_gamma   90.00
#
_symmetry.space_group_name_H-M   'P 1'
#
loop_
_entity.id
_entity.type
_entity.pdbx_description
1 polymer ?
#
loop_
_entity_poly.entity_id
_entity_poly.type
_entity_poly.pdbx_seq_one_letter_code
_entity_poly.pdbx_strand_id
1 'polypeptide(L)'
;MKLNSMEEMFVSIPPTEKGLTAQLKLEVPAGKEIVQVRAPVPFSLDLAPVSGLATITKSSPSTGIREGDVLRYCSQFTMGLPRGDGIITTVGSFGGAIGWQCSLFNVKNARKWEEVVEALVSNDESRTDYCLMLFERDKEE
;
A
#
# COMPACT_ATOMS: atom_id res chain seq x y z
N MET A 1 -17.80 24.42 -1.80
CA MET A 1 -16.59 23.72 -2.30
C MET A 1 -16.01 22.98 -1.11
N LYS A 2 -16.17 21.65 -1.01
CA LYS A 2 -15.55 20.91 0.08
C LYS A 2 -14.06 20.81 -0.23
N LEU A 3 -13.20 21.26 0.69
CA LEU A 3 -11.75 21.29 0.51
C LEU A 3 -11.17 19.90 0.78
N ASN A 4 -10.15 19.51 0.02
CA ASN A 4 -9.37 18.30 0.31
C ASN A 4 -8.69 18.44 1.67
N SER A 5 -8.63 17.35 2.45
CA SER A 5 -7.89 17.30 3.70
C SER A 5 -6.50 16.72 3.48
N MET A 6 -5.51 17.29 4.17
CA MET A 6 -4.21 16.64 4.33
C MET A 6 -4.26 15.81 5.60
N GLU A 7 -4.12 14.50 5.45
CA GLU A 7 -4.14 13.55 6.56
C GLU A 7 -2.74 12.99 6.78
N GLU A 8 -2.32 12.98 8.04
CA GLU A 8 -1.10 12.32 8.50
C GLU A 8 -1.48 11.05 9.24
N MET A 9 -0.90 9.92 8.81
CA MET A 9 -1.20 8.61 9.40
C MET A 9 0.08 7.80 9.60
N PHE A 10 0.06 6.96 10.65
CA PHE A 10 1.11 6.00 10.93
C PHE A 10 0.58 4.60 10.67
N VAL A 11 1.22 3.87 9.79
CA VAL A 11 0.81 2.51 9.41
C VAL A 11 1.92 1.53 9.74
N SER A 12 1.59 0.45 10.44
CA SER A 12 2.53 -0.67 10.59
C SER A 12 2.71 -1.31 9.22
N ILE A 13 3.97 -1.53 8.83
CA ILE A 13 4.33 -2.13 7.55
C ILE A 13 4.93 -3.52 7.76
N PRO A 14 4.81 -4.42 6.77
CA PRO A 14 5.32 -5.77 6.87
C PRO A 14 6.87 -5.85 6.87
N PRO A 15 7.46 -6.96 7.33
CA PRO A 15 6.82 -8.05 8.08
C PRO A 15 6.55 -7.68 9.54
N THR A 16 5.51 -8.25 10.14
CA THR A 16 5.06 -7.90 11.52
C THR A 16 6.18 -8.03 12.55
N GLU A 17 7.02 -9.06 12.44
CA GLU A 17 8.12 -9.34 13.38
C GLU A 17 9.15 -8.21 13.51
N LYS A 18 9.28 -7.35 12.49
CA LYS A 18 10.23 -6.23 12.51
C LYS A 18 9.66 -4.98 13.20
N GLY A 19 8.37 -4.95 13.54
CA GLY A 19 7.74 -3.84 14.26
C GLY A 19 7.82 -2.49 13.53
N LEU A 20 7.94 -2.51 12.21
CA LEU A 20 8.18 -1.33 11.39
C LEU A 20 6.92 -0.49 11.24
N THR A 21 7.10 0.83 11.18
CA THR A 21 6.03 1.80 10.95
C THR A 21 6.44 2.78 9.87
N ALA A 22 5.53 3.11 8.97
CA ALA A 22 5.68 4.18 8.00
C ALA A 22 4.78 5.36 8.38
N GLN A 23 5.31 6.58 8.23
CA GLN A 23 4.53 7.82 8.33
C GLN A 23 4.13 8.24 6.93
N LEU A 24 2.84 8.40 6.70
CA LEU A 24 2.27 8.87 5.45
C LEU A 24 1.64 10.23 5.65
N LYS A 25 1.86 11.10 4.67
CA LYS A 25 1.14 12.36 4.51
C LYS A 25 0.46 12.33 3.16
N LEU A 26 -0.86 12.34 3.13
CA LEU A 26 -1.64 12.16 1.92
C LEU A 26 -2.79 13.14 1.84
N GLU A 27 -3.12 13.49 0.60
CA GLU A 27 -4.30 14.27 0.27
C GLU A 27 -5.49 13.32 0.11
N VAL A 28 -6.54 13.55 0.91
CA VAL A 28 -7.80 12.84 0.86
C VAL A 28 -8.86 13.77 0.29
N PRO A 29 -9.45 13.44 -0.87
CA PRO A 29 -10.51 14.26 -1.44
C PRO A 29 -11.71 14.38 -0.50
N ALA A 30 -12.40 15.52 -0.55
CA ALA A 30 -13.58 15.70 0.26
C ALA A 30 -14.67 14.65 -0.04
N GLY A 31 -15.22 14.04 1.00
CA GLY A 31 -16.20 12.95 0.86
C GLY A 31 -15.56 11.58 0.65
N LYS A 32 -14.23 11.48 0.56
CA LYS A 32 -13.51 10.22 0.56
C LYS A 32 -12.93 9.90 1.94
N GLU A 33 -12.65 8.63 2.15
CA GLU A 33 -11.87 8.08 3.27
C GLU A 33 -10.79 7.13 2.76
N ILE A 34 -9.84 6.85 3.65
CA ILE A 34 -8.81 5.83 3.41
C ILE A 34 -9.10 4.61 4.26
N VAL A 35 -9.24 3.47 3.58
CA VAL A 35 -9.44 2.16 4.19
C VAL A 35 -8.10 1.43 4.19
N GLN A 36 -7.63 1.10 5.39
CA GLN A 36 -6.43 0.28 5.56
C GLN A 36 -6.80 -1.20 5.59
N VAL A 37 -6.16 -1.99 4.73
CA VAL A 37 -6.32 -3.45 4.68
C VAL A 37 -4.98 -4.12 4.87
N ARG A 38 -4.94 -5.14 5.73
CA ARG A 38 -3.80 -6.04 5.93
C ARG A 38 -4.23 -7.41 5.46
N ALA A 39 -3.85 -7.79 4.24
CA ALA A 39 -4.22 -9.07 3.65
C ALA A 39 -3.14 -10.11 3.97
N PRO A 40 -3.43 -11.18 4.74
CA PRO A 40 -2.46 -12.24 5.00
C PRO A 40 -1.95 -12.85 3.70
N VAL A 41 -0.67 -13.21 3.64
CA VAL A 41 -0.13 -13.97 2.49
C VAL A 41 -0.42 -15.47 2.69
N PRO A 42 -0.92 -16.20 1.68
CA PRO A 42 -1.23 -15.73 0.32
C PRO A 42 -2.57 -15.01 0.29
N PHE A 43 -2.67 -13.98 -0.56
CA PHE A 43 -3.90 -13.21 -0.76
C PHE A 43 -4.37 -13.28 -2.21
N SER A 44 -5.64 -12.94 -2.41
CA SER A 44 -6.24 -12.76 -3.74
C SER A 44 -6.94 -11.41 -3.77
N LEU A 45 -6.90 -10.75 -4.92
CA LEU A 45 -7.44 -9.42 -5.11
C LEU A 45 -7.97 -9.26 -6.54
N ASP A 46 -9.24 -8.92 -6.68
CA ASP A 46 -9.86 -8.59 -7.96
C ASP A 46 -9.63 -7.09 -8.24
N LEU A 47 -8.49 -6.76 -8.82
CA LEU A 47 -8.04 -5.39 -9.10
C LEU A 47 -7.72 -5.22 -10.59
N ALA A 48 -8.20 -4.14 -11.20
CA ALA A 48 -7.97 -3.84 -12.61
C ALA A 48 -7.71 -2.35 -12.86
N PRO A 49 -7.02 -1.98 -13.96
CA PRO A 49 -6.87 -0.60 -14.36
C PRO A 49 -8.17 -0.08 -15.00
N VAL A 50 -9.01 0.60 -14.23
CA VAL A 50 -10.27 1.20 -14.70
C VAL A 50 -10.12 2.72 -14.75
N SER A 51 -10.28 3.31 -15.94
CA SER A 51 -10.11 4.75 -16.16
C SER A 51 -8.76 5.31 -15.67
N GLY A 52 -7.69 4.51 -15.78
CA GLY A 52 -6.34 4.88 -15.34
C GLY A 52 -6.10 4.75 -13.83
N LEU A 53 -7.04 4.20 -13.07
CA LEU A 53 -6.92 3.95 -11.63
C LEU A 53 -6.91 2.45 -11.34
N ALA A 54 -6.16 2.05 -10.32
CA ALA A 54 -6.15 0.68 -9.82
C ALA A 54 -7.40 0.45 -8.96
N THR A 55 -8.45 -0.11 -9.56
CA THR A 55 -9.78 -0.17 -8.96
C THR A 55 -10.21 -1.60 -8.70
N ILE A 56 -10.83 -1.82 -7.55
CA ILE A 56 -11.39 -3.13 -7.19
C ILE A 56 -12.62 -3.41 -8.04
N THR A 57 -12.61 -4.55 -8.72
CA THR A 57 -13.69 -5.00 -9.61
C THR A 57 -14.64 -5.97 -8.93
N LYS A 58 -14.29 -6.49 -7.75
CA LYS A 58 -15.16 -7.38 -6.98
C LYS A 58 -14.91 -7.23 -5.49
N SER A 59 -15.98 -7.02 -4.74
CA SER A 59 -15.95 -6.94 -3.28
C SER A 59 -15.45 -8.25 -2.66
N SER A 60 -14.70 -8.13 -1.56
CA SER A 60 -14.26 -9.25 -0.75
C SER A 60 -14.82 -9.13 0.67
N PRO A 61 -15.82 -9.97 1.03
CA PRO A 61 -16.42 -9.92 2.36
C PRO A 61 -15.43 -10.17 3.51
N SER A 62 -14.36 -10.93 3.26
CA SER A 62 -13.39 -11.31 4.30
C SER A 62 -12.40 -10.18 4.65
N THR A 63 -12.14 -9.25 3.73
CA THR A 63 -11.20 -8.14 3.93
C THR A 63 -11.88 -6.79 4.11
N GLY A 64 -13.18 -6.69 3.83
CA GLY A 64 -13.93 -5.43 3.86
C GLY A 64 -13.72 -4.52 2.64
N ILE A 65 -12.94 -4.98 1.66
CA ILE A 65 -12.75 -4.31 0.37
C ILE A 65 -14.04 -4.41 -0.42
N ARG A 66 -14.42 -3.32 -1.09
CA ARG A 66 -15.61 -3.26 -1.94
C ARG A 66 -15.25 -2.88 -3.37
N GLU A 67 -16.11 -3.29 -4.28
CA GLU A 67 -16.09 -2.85 -5.66
C GLU A 67 -16.11 -1.31 -5.74
N GLY A 68 -15.25 -0.75 -6.59
CA GLY A 68 -15.06 0.70 -6.73
C GLY A 68 -13.99 1.31 -5.82
N ASP A 69 -13.48 0.58 -4.82
CA ASP A 69 -12.33 1.03 -4.03
C ASP A 69 -11.11 1.23 -4.93
N VAL A 70 -10.37 2.33 -4.73
CA VAL A 70 -9.17 2.66 -5.52
C VAL A 70 -7.91 2.45 -4.69
N LEU A 71 -7.02 1.56 -5.11
CA LEU A 71 -5.75 1.32 -4.44
C LEU A 71 -4.82 2.54 -4.58
N ARG A 72 -4.47 3.16 -3.45
CA ARG A 72 -3.56 4.32 -3.39
C ARG A 72 -2.14 3.92 -3.06
N TYR A 73 -1.98 2.99 -2.12
CA TYR A 73 -0.67 2.48 -1.69
C TYR A 73 -0.73 0.99 -1.41
N CYS A 74 0.40 0.30 -1.63
CA CYS A 74 0.61 -1.05 -1.11
C CYS A 74 2.03 -1.21 -0.55
N SER A 75 2.26 -2.19 0.32
CA SER A 75 3.62 -2.58 0.67
C SER A 75 4.33 -3.18 -0.55
N GLN A 76 5.62 -2.91 -0.67
CA GLN A 76 6.46 -3.44 -1.72
C GLN A 76 7.82 -3.83 -1.16
N PHE A 77 8.29 -5.00 -1.55
CA PHE A 77 9.64 -5.47 -1.28
C PHE A 77 10.52 -5.29 -2.50
N THR A 78 11.63 -4.56 -2.32
CA THR A 78 12.65 -4.40 -3.35
C THR A 78 13.99 -4.88 -2.83
N MET A 79 14.79 -5.49 -3.72
CA MET A 79 16.17 -5.87 -3.40
C MET A 79 17.07 -4.66 -3.65
N GLY A 80 17.84 -4.27 -2.64
CA GLY A 80 18.80 -3.19 -2.84
C GLY A 80 19.54 -2.80 -1.58
N LEU A 81 20.45 -1.84 -1.75
CA LEU A 81 21.00 -1.10 -0.62
C LEU A 81 19.89 -0.20 -0.06
N PRO A 82 19.84 0.02 1.26
CA PRO A 82 18.88 0.95 1.85
C PRO A 82 19.01 2.33 1.19
N ARG A 83 18.00 2.75 0.41
CA ARG A 83 17.98 4.07 -0.23
C ARG A 83 17.22 5.03 0.68
N GLY A 84 17.93 6.02 1.18
CA GLY A 84 17.40 7.02 2.12
C GLY A 84 16.51 8.11 1.51
N ASP A 85 15.70 7.82 0.47
CA ASP A 85 15.04 8.89 -0.30
C ASP A 85 13.61 8.58 -0.81
N GLY A 86 12.79 7.90 -0.01
CA GLY A 86 11.35 7.77 -0.31
C GLY A 86 10.59 7.32 0.92
N ILE A 87 9.53 8.06 1.30
CA ILE A 87 8.65 7.90 2.49
C ILE A 87 9.09 6.72 3.36
N ILE A 88 10.12 6.98 4.18
CA ILE A 88 10.95 5.94 4.76
C ILE A 88 10.27 5.40 6.00
N THR A 89 10.19 4.07 6.02
CA THR A 89 10.11 3.22 7.19
C THR A 89 11.32 3.48 8.08
N THR A 90 11.16 4.30 9.12
CA THR A 90 12.24 4.47 10.11
C THR A 90 12.53 3.11 10.72
N VAL A 91 13.83 2.78 10.83
CA VAL A 91 14.43 1.62 11.50
C VAL A 91 14.66 0.37 10.62
N GLY A 92 15.82 0.32 9.98
CA GLY A 92 16.35 -0.90 9.33
C GLY A 92 17.72 -0.70 8.64
N SER A 93 18.08 0.55 8.35
CA SER A 93 19.30 0.92 7.61
C SER A 93 20.56 0.95 8.48
N PHE A 94 20.94 -0.15 9.12
CA PHE A 94 22.25 -0.27 9.77
C PHE A 94 22.89 -1.62 9.38
N GLY A 95 23.58 -1.67 8.24
CA GLY A 95 24.35 -2.88 7.88
C GLY A 95 25.08 -2.87 6.56
N GLY A 96 24.76 -2.00 5.59
CA GLY A 96 25.44 -1.97 4.29
C GLY A 96 25.30 -3.24 3.44
N ALA A 97 24.50 -4.22 3.88
CA ALA A 97 24.24 -5.46 3.17
C ALA A 97 23.06 -5.28 2.21
N ILE A 98 23.19 -5.84 1.01
CA ILE A 98 22.09 -5.99 0.07
C ILE A 98 21.06 -6.91 0.70
N GLY A 99 19.80 -6.45 0.76
CA GLY A 99 18.71 -7.25 1.30
C GLY A 99 17.36 -6.72 0.87
N TRP A 100 16.32 -7.48 1.16
CA TRP A 100 14.95 -7.08 0.92
C TRP A 100 14.55 -5.92 1.84
N GLN A 101 14.10 -4.83 1.24
CA GLN A 101 13.58 -3.65 1.93
C GLN A 101 12.08 -3.55 1.68
N CYS A 102 11.29 -3.42 2.74
CA CYS A 102 9.87 -3.10 2.62
C CYS A 102 9.71 -1.58 2.55
N SER A 103 8.89 -1.12 1.62
CA SER A 103 8.50 0.28 1.46
C SER A 103 7.02 0.38 1.12
N LEU A 104 6.47 1.59 1.08
CA LEU A 104 5.12 1.84 0.57
C LEU A 104 5.18 2.35 -0.86
N PHE A 105 4.69 1.53 -1.78
CA PHE A 105 4.57 1.88 -3.18
C PHE A 105 3.36 2.79 -3.38
N ASN A 106 3.60 3.99 -3.93
CA ASN A 106 2.53 4.91 -4.31
C ASN A 106 2.01 4.54 -5.70
N VAL A 107 0.80 4.00 -5.76
CA VAL A 107 0.20 3.49 -7.01
C VAL A 107 -0.01 4.60 -8.03
N LYS A 108 -0.24 5.84 -7.60
CA LYS A 108 -0.38 7.00 -8.51
C LYS A 108 0.92 7.30 -9.27
N ASN A 109 2.06 6.91 -8.73
CA ASN A 109 3.38 7.13 -9.35
C ASN A 109 3.79 6.01 -10.29
N ALA A 110 3.00 4.92 -10.38
CA ALA A 110 3.26 3.83 -11.31
C ALA A 110 3.22 4.34 -12.75
N ARG A 111 4.24 4.00 -13.54
CA ARG A 111 4.31 4.39 -14.97
C ARG A 111 3.51 3.47 -15.86
N LYS A 112 3.31 2.23 -15.41
CA LYS A 112 2.64 1.16 -16.12
C LYS A 112 1.95 0.24 -15.11
N TRP A 113 0.90 -0.45 -15.55
CA TRP A 113 0.12 -1.34 -14.69
C TRP A 113 0.96 -2.45 -14.05
N GLU A 114 1.96 -2.94 -14.79
CA GLU A 114 2.84 -4.01 -14.34
C GLU A 114 3.63 -3.62 -13.09
N GLU A 115 3.97 -2.34 -12.88
CA GLU A 115 4.63 -1.90 -11.65
C GLU A 115 3.74 -2.06 -10.42
N VAL A 116 2.42 -1.88 -10.57
CA VAL A 116 1.44 -2.11 -9.51
C VAL A 116 1.36 -3.61 -9.19
N VAL A 117 1.32 -4.44 -10.23
CA VAL A 117 1.30 -5.90 -10.08
C VAL A 117 2.59 -6.38 -9.41
N GLU A 118 3.75 -5.96 -9.90
CA GLU A 118 5.07 -6.26 -9.32
C GLU A 118 5.15 -5.86 -7.85
N ALA A 119 4.63 -4.68 -7.48
CA ALA A 119 4.57 -4.24 -6.10
C ALA A 119 3.72 -5.19 -5.23
N LEU A 120 2.52 -5.55 -5.67
CA LEU A 120 1.64 -6.47 -4.94
C LEU A 120 2.26 -7.86 -4.79
N VAL A 121 2.75 -8.47 -5.87
CA VAL A 121 3.30 -9.83 -5.84
C VAL A 121 4.68 -9.92 -5.20
N SER A 122 5.34 -8.78 -4.94
CA SER A 122 6.57 -8.75 -4.13
C SER A 122 6.32 -9.13 -2.66
N ASN A 123 5.06 -9.10 -2.19
CA ASN A 123 4.65 -9.56 -0.87
C ASN A 123 4.34 -11.06 -0.93
N ASP A 124 5.38 -11.88 -0.80
CA ASP A 124 5.26 -13.33 -0.76
C ASP A 124 5.68 -13.91 0.60
N GLU A 125 5.30 -15.16 0.85
CA GLU A 125 5.47 -15.85 2.13
C GLU A 125 6.93 -15.96 2.58
N SER A 126 7.89 -15.90 1.65
CA SER A 126 9.31 -15.92 2.00
C SER A 126 9.81 -14.59 2.58
N ARG A 127 9.01 -13.52 2.48
CA ARG A 127 9.38 -12.15 2.87
C ARG A 127 8.49 -11.55 3.94
N THR A 128 7.20 -11.92 3.96
CA THR A 128 6.22 -11.35 4.89
C THR A 128 5.00 -12.23 5.14
N ASP A 129 4.35 -11.94 6.26
CA ASP A 129 3.07 -12.46 6.71
C ASP A 129 1.84 -11.74 6.12
N TYR A 130 1.96 -10.52 5.59
CA TYR A 130 0.82 -9.81 4.98
C TYR A 130 1.24 -8.75 3.94
N CYS A 131 0.31 -8.42 3.04
CA CYS A 131 0.37 -7.24 2.18
C CYS A 131 -0.46 -6.11 2.81
N LEU A 132 0.17 -4.97 3.10
CA LEU A 132 -0.54 -3.74 3.47
C LEU A 132 -1.08 -3.08 2.20
N MET A 133 -2.34 -2.65 2.23
CA MET A 133 -2.98 -1.91 1.15
C MET A 133 -3.79 -0.76 1.73
N LEU A 134 -3.71 0.41 1.10
CA LEU A 134 -4.51 1.58 1.43
C LEU A 134 -5.41 1.90 0.25
N PHE A 135 -6.72 1.79 0.46
CA PHE A 135 -7.74 2.08 -0.53
C PHE A 135 -8.39 3.43 -0.26
N GLU A 136 -8.74 4.15 -1.32
CA GLU A 136 -9.63 5.30 -1.27
C GLU A 136 -11.06 4.84 -1.60
N ARG A 137 -12.02 5.33 -0.82
CA ARG A 137 -13.46 5.02 -0.93
C ARG A 137 -14.32 6.25 -0.63
N ASP A 138 -15.54 6.30 -1.14
CA ASP A 138 -16.57 7.23 -0.68
C ASP A 138 -17.00 6.96 0.77
N LYS A 139 -16.98 8.00 1.61
CA LYS A 139 -17.51 7.93 2.98
C LYS A 139 -18.99 7.57 2.92
N GLU A 140 -19.40 6.60 3.74
CA GLU A 140 -20.81 6.40 4.05
C GLU A 140 -21.30 7.62 4.84
N GLU A 141 -22.42 8.23 4.41
CA GLU A 141 -23.07 9.34 5.10
C GLU A 141 -23.74 8.92 6.41
#